data_AF-A0A9P2LLR3-F1
#
_entry.id   AF-A0A9P2LLR3-F1
#
_cell.length_a   1.000
_cell.length_b   1.000
_cell.length_c   1.000
_cell.angle_alpha   90.00
_cell.angle_beta   90.00
_cell.angle_gamma   90.00
#
_symmetry.space_group_name_H-M   'P 1'
#
loop_
_entity.id
_entity.type
_entity.pdbx_description
1 polymer ?
#
loop_
_entity_poly.entity_id
_entity_poly.type
_entity_poly.pdbx_seq_one_letter_code
_entity_poly.pdbx_strand_id
1 'polypeptide(L)'
;MKNRCNNRDECCNNCFINNKIAYICENQCDYFFAKANVVGVALGYKLSKGFYSCQKCITVFVSKKIQEHELNVSDIIPKVYSGIATDVVESGRITIQSFDKKIRPAIGGYSIGPETSRITGSLGCLVSDEHHLYMLGNNHILANENKVPLNSKILQPGVADGGTKADEVGILSKYIPIDFRKDASNYVDCAIAKVLDKSKVSSNIAIMGIPKGVTDPRVGELVMKVGRTTELTGGVIININASIKLNYHSGEIMLKNQIITTNMSEIGDSGSLLVTPENYAVGLVVGSGNSISIHNSIVPVLERLGVRIVTKEINNV
;
A
#
# COMPACT_ATOMS: atom_id res chain seq x y z
N MET A 1 28.98 46.44 12.99
CA MET A 1 29.05 44.97 13.23
C MET A 1 29.00 44.74 14.73
N LYS A 2 28.08 44.03 15.37
CA LYS A 2 26.96 43.15 14.99
C LYS A 2 25.81 43.50 15.95
N ASN A 3 24.61 43.81 15.44
CA ASN A 3 23.40 43.85 16.26
C ASN A 3 22.92 42.40 16.47
N ARG A 4 22.77 42.00 17.73
CA ARG A 4 22.11 40.77 18.15
C ARG A 4 20.61 40.92 17.87
N CYS A 5 20.06 40.14 16.95
CA CYS A 5 18.62 39.93 16.88
C CYS A 5 18.17 38.99 18.00
N ASN A 6 17.08 39.37 18.67
CA ASN A 6 16.42 38.62 19.74
C ASN A 6 15.74 37.35 19.18
N ASN A 7 16.42 36.21 19.22
CA ASN A 7 15.90 34.93 18.70
C ASN A 7 14.81 34.23 19.55
N ARG A 8 14.46 34.72 20.75
CA ARG A 8 13.48 34.02 21.61
C ARG A 8 12.03 34.40 21.34
N ASP A 9 11.75 35.67 21.07
CA ASP A 9 10.38 36.16 20.84
C ASP A 9 9.83 35.74 19.47
N GLU A 10 10.69 35.68 18.44
CA GLU A 10 10.33 35.15 17.11
C GLU A 10 10.01 33.65 17.12
N CYS A 11 10.72 32.85 17.95
CA CYS A 11 10.42 31.43 18.12
C CYS A 11 9.08 31.20 18.85
N CYS A 12 8.80 31.96 19.91
CA CYS A 12 7.54 31.87 20.65
C CYS A 12 6.33 32.27 19.80
N ASN A 13 6.42 33.36 19.03
CA ASN A 13 5.36 33.78 18.11
C ASN A 13 5.15 32.78 16.96
N ASN A 14 6.22 32.20 16.44
CA ASN A 14 6.13 31.16 15.41
C ASN A 14 5.50 29.84 15.91
N CYS A 15 5.72 29.50 17.18
CA CYS A 15 5.07 28.37 17.83
C CYS A 15 3.56 28.63 18.03
N PHE A 16 3.20 29.83 18.48
CA PHE A 16 1.80 30.22 18.68
C PHE A 16 0.99 30.21 17.38
N ILE A 17 1.51 30.82 16.30
CA ILE A 17 0.80 30.83 15.02
C ILE A 17 0.67 29.42 14.44
N ASN A 18 1.68 28.54 14.62
CA ASN A 18 1.61 27.16 14.17
C ASN A 18 0.50 26.39 14.89
N ASN A 19 0.47 26.47 16.22
CA ASN A 19 -0.53 25.78 17.02
C ASN A 19 -1.95 26.27 16.69
N LYS A 20 -2.09 27.57 16.44
CA LYS A 20 -3.39 28.15 16.04
C LYS A 20 -3.83 27.66 14.66
N ILE A 21 -2.93 27.60 13.68
CA ILE A 21 -3.26 27.08 12.34
C ILE A 21 -3.56 25.58 12.42
N ALA A 22 -2.75 24.81 13.14
CA ALA A 22 -2.97 23.38 13.35
C ALA A 22 -4.35 23.12 13.99
N TYR A 23 -4.70 23.86 15.04
CA TYR A 23 -6.01 23.77 15.67
C TYR A 23 -7.15 24.04 14.68
N ILE A 24 -7.03 25.07 13.82
CA ILE A 24 -8.02 25.37 12.78
C ILE A 24 -8.12 24.22 11.77
N CYS A 25 -6.99 23.69 11.30
CA CYS A 25 -6.96 22.61 10.32
C CYS A 25 -7.53 21.29 10.88
N GLU A 26 -7.37 21.04 12.17
CA GLU A 26 -7.81 19.80 12.82
C GLU A 26 -9.25 19.89 13.35
N ASN A 27 -9.67 21.06 13.86
CA ASN A 27 -10.92 21.20 14.62
C ASN A 27 -11.94 22.15 13.99
N GLN A 28 -11.58 22.87 12.92
CA GLN A 28 -12.45 23.83 12.22
C GLN A 28 -12.44 23.63 10.70
N CYS A 29 -11.97 22.47 10.23
CA CYS A 29 -11.86 22.16 8.80
C CYS A 29 -13.20 22.13 8.08
N ASP A 30 -14.29 21.77 8.76
CA ASP A 30 -15.65 21.73 8.21
C ASP A 30 -16.11 23.07 7.60
N TYR A 31 -15.65 24.20 8.16
CA TYR A 31 -15.92 25.52 7.57
C TYR A 31 -15.39 25.63 6.13
N PHE A 32 -14.20 25.07 5.88
CA PHE A 32 -13.59 25.07 4.56
C PHE A 32 -14.18 23.98 3.68
N PHE A 33 -14.43 22.78 4.21
CA PHE A 33 -15.03 21.68 3.46
C PHE A 33 -16.48 21.94 3.01
N ALA A 34 -17.19 22.87 3.65
CA ALA A 34 -18.51 23.32 3.21
C ALA A 34 -18.49 24.16 1.92
N LYS A 35 -17.32 24.59 1.42
CA LYS A 35 -17.18 25.44 0.24
C LYS A 35 -16.92 24.62 -1.02
N ALA A 36 -17.45 25.08 -2.15
CA ALA A 36 -17.28 24.37 -3.42
C ALA A 36 -15.81 24.11 -3.77
N ASN A 37 -15.55 22.90 -4.25
CA ASN A 37 -14.26 22.41 -4.73
C ASN A 37 -13.14 22.29 -3.70
N VAL A 38 -13.35 22.60 -2.41
CA VAL A 38 -12.33 22.41 -1.37
C VAL A 38 -12.10 20.93 -1.10
N VAL A 39 -10.83 20.52 -1.07
CA VAL A 39 -10.40 19.12 -0.87
C VAL A 39 -9.37 18.95 0.25
N GLY A 40 -8.90 20.03 0.87
CA GLY A 40 -7.98 19.96 2.00
C GLY A 40 -7.70 21.31 2.64
N VAL A 41 -7.26 21.28 3.89
CA VAL A 41 -6.81 22.46 4.65
C VAL A 41 -5.55 22.11 5.44
N ALA A 42 -4.54 22.98 5.42
CA ALA A 42 -3.27 22.72 6.07
C ALA A 42 -2.54 23.99 6.52
N LEU A 43 -1.56 23.81 7.40
CA LEU A 43 -0.55 24.82 7.68
C LEU A 43 0.46 24.86 6.54
N GLY A 44 0.67 26.05 5.96
CA GLY A 44 1.70 26.23 4.95
C GLY A 44 2.28 27.64 4.92
N TYR A 45 3.13 27.88 3.93
CA TYR A 45 3.62 29.20 3.59
C TYR A 45 2.86 29.73 2.40
N LYS A 46 2.52 31.02 2.43
CA LYS A 46 1.73 31.65 1.37
C LYS A 46 2.53 31.67 0.07
N LEU A 47 1.96 31.13 -0.99
CA LEU A 47 2.48 31.09 -2.34
C LEU A 47 2.01 32.32 -3.11
N SER A 48 2.94 33.05 -3.73
CA SER A 48 2.60 34.17 -4.63
C SER A 48 3.48 34.14 -5.86
N LYS A 49 2.86 34.17 -7.05
CA LYS A 49 3.56 34.13 -8.36
C LYS A 49 4.58 32.98 -8.47
N GLY A 50 4.29 31.82 -7.87
CA GLY A 50 5.15 30.63 -7.90
C GLY A 50 6.24 30.59 -6.82
N PHE A 51 6.32 31.58 -5.93
CA PHE A 51 7.31 31.60 -4.85
C PHE A 51 6.63 31.56 -3.48
N TYR A 52 7.16 30.72 -2.58
CA TYR A 52 6.76 30.74 -1.18
C TYR A 52 7.29 32.01 -0.51
N SER A 53 6.40 32.75 0.14
CA SER A 53 6.79 33.79 1.08
C SER A 53 7.13 33.17 2.44
N CYS A 54 7.90 33.87 3.28
CA CYS A 54 8.10 33.45 4.68
C CYS A 54 6.86 33.70 5.57
N GLN A 55 5.71 34.06 4.99
CA GLN A 55 4.47 34.30 5.72
C GLN A 55 3.67 33.00 5.85
N LYS A 56 3.43 32.54 7.08
CA LYS A 56 2.57 31.40 7.35
C LYS A 56 1.11 31.71 7.08
N CYS A 57 0.37 30.72 6.57
CA CYS A 57 -1.04 30.84 6.23
C CYS A 57 -1.78 29.51 6.42
N ILE A 58 -3.11 29.60 6.39
CA ILE A 58 -3.98 28.45 6.17
C ILE A 58 -4.01 28.20 4.66
N THR A 59 -3.37 27.12 4.22
CA THR A 59 -3.43 26.66 2.83
C THR A 59 -4.73 25.90 2.64
N VAL A 60 -5.55 26.33 1.69
CA VAL A 60 -6.77 25.65 1.29
C VAL A 60 -6.56 25.06 -0.10
N PHE A 61 -6.64 23.73 -0.18
CA PHE A 61 -6.51 23.00 -1.42
C PHE A 61 -7.87 22.90 -2.11
N VAL A 62 -7.92 23.25 -3.39
CA VAL A 62 -9.12 23.12 -4.22
C VAL A 62 -8.86 22.20 -5.40
N SER A 63 -9.88 21.43 -5.77
CA SER A 63 -9.82 20.52 -6.92
C SER A 63 -9.70 21.24 -8.27
N LYS A 64 -10.17 22.49 -8.34
CA LYS A 64 -9.98 23.38 -9.48
C LYS A 64 -10.09 24.83 -8.99
N LYS A 65 -9.21 25.72 -9.44
CA LYS A 65 -9.31 27.15 -9.15
C LYS A 65 -10.28 27.79 -10.14
N ILE A 66 -11.27 28.47 -9.60
CA ILE A 66 -12.29 29.20 -10.34
C ILE A 66 -12.08 30.69 -10.04
N GLN A 67 -12.30 31.57 -11.01
CA GLN A 67 -12.17 33.00 -10.80
C GLN A 67 -13.24 33.49 -9.81
N GLU A 68 -12.92 34.46 -8.96
CA GLU A 68 -13.80 34.90 -7.87
C GLU A 68 -15.18 35.37 -8.36
N HIS A 69 -15.26 35.96 -9.56
CA HIS A 69 -16.52 36.41 -10.18
C HIS A 69 -17.40 35.27 -10.73
N GLU A 70 -16.86 34.05 -10.85
CA GLU A 70 -17.58 32.86 -11.30
C GLU A 70 -18.00 31.97 -10.11
N LEU A 71 -17.68 32.36 -8.87
CA LEU A 71 -18.02 31.63 -7.64
C LEU A 71 -19.24 32.24 -6.96
N ASN A 72 -20.04 31.40 -6.30
CA ASN A 72 -21.05 31.89 -5.37
C ASN A 72 -20.37 32.55 -4.16
N VAL A 73 -21.00 33.58 -3.60
CA VAL A 73 -20.47 34.31 -2.43
C VAL A 73 -20.17 33.38 -1.25
N SER A 74 -20.97 32.32 -1.06
CA SER A 74 -20.77 31.31 -0.01
C SER A 74 -19.48 30.48 -0.19
N ASP A 75 -19.06 30.28 -1.44
CA ASP A 75 -17.92 29.43 -1.80
C ASP A 75 -16.58 30.19 -1.78
N ILE A 76 -16.62 31.52 -1.73
CA ILE A 76 -15.42 32.34 -1.66
C ILE A 76 -14.67 32.04 -0.36
N ILE A 77 -13.39 31.67 -0.50
CA ILE A 77 -12.46 31.51 0.62
C ILE A 77 -12.05 32.90 1.10
N PRO A 78 -12.29 33.27 2.38
CA PRO A 78 -11.91 34.59 2.87
C PRO A 78 -10.39 34.74 2.86
N LYS A 79 -9.87 35.89 2.43
CA LYS A 79 -8.41 36.18 2.41
C LYS A 79 -7.74 36.10 3.78
N VAL A 80 -8.53 36.20 4.85
CA VAL A 80 -8.12 36.07 6.25
C VAL A 80 -9.19 35.27 7.00
N TYR A 81 -8.78 34.25 7.76
CA TYR A 81 -9.65 33.46 8.63
C TYR A 81 -9.06 33.44 10.04
N SER A 82 -9.85 33.82 11.05
CA SER A 82 -9.42 33.89 12.46
C SER A 82 -8.12 34.67 12.68
N GLY A 83 -7.90 35.73 11.89
CA GLY A 83 -6.73 36.60 11.93
C GLY A 83 -5.49 36.05 11.19
N ILE A 84 -5.63 34.94 10.45
CA ILE A 84 -4.54 34.30 9.71
C ILE A 84 -4.84 34.40 8.22
N ALA A 85 -3.83 34.77 7.42
CA ALA A 85 -3.97 34.80 5.97
C ALA A 85 -4.34 33.40 5.44
N THR A 86 -5.15 33.36 4.39
CA THR A 86 -5.41 32.13 3.63
C THR A 86 -4.66 32.17 2.31
N ASP A 87 -4.40 30.99 1.76
CA ASP A 87 -3.89 30.83 0.41
C ASP A 87 -4.63 29.69 -0.31
N VAL A 88 -5.08 29.95 -1.53
CA VAL A 88 -5.88 28.99 -2.32
C VAL A 88 -4.99 28.37 -3.39
N VAL A 89 -4.68 27.09 -3.19
CA VAL A 89 -3.81 26.30 -4.06
C VAL A 89 -4.66 25.28 -4.82
N GLU A 90 -4.54 25.27 -6.14
CA GLU A 90 -5.16 24.23 -6.96
C GLU A 90 -4.34 22.94 -6.83
N SER A 91 -4.94 21.89 -6.29
CA SER A 91 -4.31 20.58 -6.11
C SER A 91 -4.86 19.49 -7.03
N GLY A 92 -5.96 19.76 -7.74
CA GLY A 92 -6.75 18.68 -8.33
C GLY A 92 -7.54 17.90 -7.27
N ARG A 93 -8.32 16.91 -7.71
CA ARG A 93 -8.99 15.97 -6.79
C ARG A 93 -7.92 15.12 -6.10
N ILE A 94 -7.94 15.07 -4.77
CA ILE A 94 -7.10 14.15 -4.01
C ILE A 94 -7.71 12.76 -4.10
N THR A 95 -7.03 11.85 -4.78
CA THR A 95 -7.43 10.43 -4.88
C THR A 95 -6.46 9.58 -4.10
N ILE A 96 -6.95 8.46 -3.55
CA ILE A 96 -6.09 7.41 -3.03
C ILE A 96 -5.27 6.88 -4.21
N GLN A 97 -3.96 7.14 -4.22
CA GLN A 97 -3.04 6.49 -5.15
C GLN A 97 -2.87 5.06 -4.65
N SER A 98 -3.39 4.10 -5.41
CA SER A 98 -3.36 2.69 -5.08
C SER A 98 -3.20 1.89 -6.37
N PHE A 99 -2.53 0.75 -6.29
CA PHE A 99 -2.39 -0.17 -7.41
C PHE A 99 -3.64 -1.05 -7.57
N ASP A 100 -4.81 -0.40 -7.60
CA ASP A 100 -6.14 -0.99 -7.67
C ASP A 100 -6.70 -1.07 -9.11
N LYS A 101 -6.08 -0.35 -10.05
CA LYS A 101 -6.56 -0.30 -11.44
C LYS A 101 -6.13 -1.51 -12.27
N LYS A 102 -6.90 -1.77 -13.32
CA LYS A 102 -6.53 -2.72 -14.37
C LYS A 102 -5.27 -2.26 -15.09
N ILE A 103 -4.31 -3.17 -15.19
CA ILE A 103 -3.09 -3.00 -15.99
C ILE A 103 -2.80 -4.28 -16.78
N ARG A 104 -2.23 -4.15 -17.98
CA ARG A 104 -1.78 -5.31 -18.76
C ARG A 104 -0.39 -5.01 -19.34
N PRO A 105 0.60 -5.91 -19.17
CA PRO A 105 0.55 -7.12 -18.34
C PRO A 105 0.31 -6.83 -16.84
N ALA A 106 -0.19 -7.82 -16.10
CA ALA A 106 -0.33 -7.76 -14.65
C ALA A 106 1.05 -7.77 -13.98
N ILE A 107 1.30 -6.80 -13.09
CA ILE A 107 2.60 -6.54 -12.47
C ILE A 107 2.49 -6.80 -10.96
N GLY A 108 3.56 -7.30 -10.33
CA GLY A 108 3.63 -7.45 -8.88
C GLY A 108 3.36 -6.13 -8.14
N GLY A 109 2.70 -6.21 -7.00
CA GLY A 109 2.21 -5.08 -6.20
C GLY A 109 0.80 -4.63 -6.55
N TYR A 110 0.27 -4.97 -7.73
CA TYR A 110 -1.10 -4.62 -8.11
C TYR A 110 -2.14 -5.58 -7.52
N SER A 111 -3.36 -5.07 -7.44
CA SER A 111 -4.56 -5.79 -7.02
C SER A 111 -4.75 -7.13 -7.74
N ILE A 112 -5.05 -8.19 -6.97
CA ILE A 112 -5.40 -9.52 -7.46
C ILE A 112 -6.42 -10.18 -6.53
N GLY A 113 -7.30 -11.01 -7.09
CA GLY A 113 -8.24 -11.80 -6.29
C GLY A 113 -9.02 -12.83 -7.10
N PRO A 114 -9.71 -13.76 -6.43
CA PRO A 114 -10.56 -14.75 -7.09
C PRO A 114 -11.85 -14.12 -7.63
N GLU A 115 -12.33 -14.62 -8.77
CA GLU A 115 -13.59 -14.13 -9.39
C GLU A 115 -14.82 -14.33 -8.48
N THR A 116 -14.81 -15.39 -7.67
CA THR A 116 -15.97 -15.82 -6.88
C THR A 116 -16.05 -15.18 -5.49
N SER A 117 -15.14 -14.26 -5.14
CA SER A 117 -15.15 -13.55 -3.86
C SER A 117 -14.74 -12.09 -4.03
N ARG A 118 -15.20 -11.23 -3.13
CA ARG A 118 -14.80 -9.82 -3.07
C ARG A 118 -13.48 -9.59 -2.32
N ILE A 119 -12.81 -10.64 -1.86
CA ILE A 119 -11.48 -10.50 -1.24
C ILE A 119 -10.47 -10.11 -2.31
N THR A 120 -9.59 -9.17 -1.97
CA THR A 120 -8.57 -8.67 -2.87
C THR A 120 -7.33 -8.31 -2.08
N GLY A 121 -6.17 -8.67 -2.63
CA GLY A 121 -4.86 -8.39 -2.06
C GLY A 121 -3.90 -8.01 -3.17
N SER A 122 -2.61 -8.16 -2.92
CA SER A 122 -1.55 -7.79 -3.84
C SER A 122 -0.95 -9.01 -4.51
N LEU A 123 -0.70 -8.92 -5.82
CA LEU A 123 0.11 -9.90 -6.54
C LEU A 123 1.55 -9.80 -6.02
N GLY A 124 2.11 -10.88 -5.49
CA GLY A 124 3.46 -10.84 -4.92
C GLY A 124 4.53 -10.75 -6.00
N CYS A 125 4.70 -11.84 -6.74
CA CYS A 125 5.60 -11.94 -7.87
C CYS A 125 5.22 -13.15 -8.73
N LEU A 126 5.95 -13.35 -9.82
CA LEU A 126 5.88 -14.60 -10.56
C LEU A 126 6.82 -15.64 -9.96
N VAL A 127 6.33 -16.87 -9.90
CA VAL A 127 7.07 -18.07 -9.50
C VAL A 127 6.85 -19.17 -10.54
N SER A 128 7.74 -20.14 -10.61
CA SER A 128 7.68 -21.22 -11.59
C SER A 128 8.16 -22.54 -11.00
N ASP A 129 7.62 -23.64 -11.50
CA ASP A 129 8.23 -24.97 -11.41
C ASP A 129 8.90 -25.34 -12.75
N GLU A 130 9.18 -26.62 -12.98
CA GLU A 130 9.80 -27.11 -14.23
C GLU A 130 8.88 -26.99 -15.46
N HIS A 131 7.58 -26.81 -15.27
CA HIS A 131 6.58 -26.95 -16.34
C HIS A 131 5.73 -25.69 -16.54
N HIS A 132 5.49 -24.93 -15.46
CA HIS A 132 4.46 -23.91 -15.42
C HIS A 132 4.91 -22.64 -14.72
N LEU A 133 4.28 -21.55 -15.12
CA LEU A 133 4.41 -20.22 -14.55
C LEU A 133 3.19 -19.93 -13.68
N TYR A 134 3.42 -19.26 -12.55
CA TYR A 134 2.41 -18.95 -11.56
C TYR A 134 2.55 -17.53 -11.03
N MET A 135 1.43 -16.98 -10.57
CA MET A 135 1.34 -15.79 -9.74
C MET A 135 1.30 -16.20 -8.27
N LEU A 136 2.20 -15.66 -7.44
CA LEU A 136 2.25 -15.90 -6.00
C LEU A 136 1.39 -14.90 -5.23
N GLY A 137 0.66 -15.38 -4.21
CA GLY A 137 -0.05 -14.55 -3.24
C GLY A 137 -0.36 -15.33 -1.96
N ASN A 138 -1.20 -14.79 -1.07
CA ASN A 138 -1.66 -15.51 0.11
C ASN A 138 -2.83 -16.45 -0.18
N ASN A 139 -3.00 -17.49 0.65
CA ASN A 139 -4.20 -18.33 0.66
C ASN A 139 -5.43 -17.48 1.02
N HIS A 140 -5.36 -16.66 2.06
CA HIS A 140 -6.55 -15.87 2.46
C HIS A 140 -7.01 -14.89 1.38
N ILE A 141 -6.13 -14.53 0.45
CA ILE A 141 -6.46 -13.70 -0.72
C ILE A 141 -6.94 -14.57 -1.89
N LEU A 142 -6.09 -15.45 -2.42
CA LEU A 142 -6.38 -16.17 -3.68
C LEU A 142 -7.33 -17.36 -3.48
N ALA A 143 -7.33 -17.96 -2.30
CA ALA A 143 -8.12 -19.13 -1.94
C ALA A 143 -9.24 -18.84 -0.95
N ASN A 144 -9.40 -17.58 -0.50
CA ASN A 144 -10.41 -17.16 0.50
C ASN A 144 -10.45 -18.11 1.70
N GLU A 145 -9.30 -18.29 2.36
CA GLU A 145 -9.19 -19.13 3.56
C GLU A 145 -9.65 -20.58 3.30
N ASN A 146 -9.08 -21.20 2.24
CA ASN A 146 -9.41 -22.53 1.72
C ASN A 146 -10.78 -22.70 1.04
N LYS A 147 -11.62 -21.66 0.95
CA LYS A 147 -13.02 -21.78 0.47
C LYS A 147 -13.16 -21.76 -1.05
N VAL A 148 -12.23 -21.13 -1.77
CA VAL A 148 -12.27 -21.08 -3.24
C VAL A 148 -11.75 -22.40 -3.79
N PRO A 149 -12.53 -23.11 -4.63
CA PRO A 149 -12.08 -24.35 -5.26
C PRO A 149 -10.87 -24.13 -6.15
N LEU A 150 -10.02 -25.16 -6.27
CA LEU A 150 -8.98 -25.16 -7.29
C LEU A 150 -9.60 -25.02 -8.70
N ASN A 151 -8.81 -24.48 -9.63
CA ASN A 151 -9.21 -24.07 -10.98
C ASN A 151 -10.18 -22.89 -11.06
N SER A 152 -10.55 -22.25 -9.93
CA SER A 152 -11.28 -21.00 -9.97
C SER A 152 -10.46 -19.88 -10.62
N LYS A 153 -11.14 -19.00 -11.34
CA LYS A 153 -10.51 -17.87 -12.04
C LYS A 153 -9.93 -16.85 -11.07
N ILE A 154 -8.77 -16.31 -11.42
CA ILE A 154 -8.09 -15.22 -10.73
C ILE A 154 -8.03 -14.00 -11.66
N LEU A 155 -8.37 -12.84 -11.12
CA LEU A 155 -8.55 -11.59 -11.84
C LEU A 155 -7.50 -10.55 -11.45
N GLN A 156 -7.08 -9.73 -12.42
CA GLN A 156 -6.36 -8.47 -12.18
C GLN A 156 -7.13 -7.33 -12.87
N PRO A 157 -7.66 -6.35 -12.13
CA PRO A 157 -7.63 -6.25 -10.68
C PRO A 157 -8.60 -7.26 -10.04
N GLY A 158 -8.55 -7.42 -8.71
CA GLY A 158 -9.52 -8.22 -7.98
C GLY A 158 -10.94 -7.61 -8.01
N VAL A 159 -11.94 -8.41 -7.62
CA VAL A 159 -13.38 -8.02 -7.71
C VAL A 159 -13.69 -6.78 -6.85
N ALA A 160 -13.02 -6.59 -5.72
CA ALA A 160 -13.21 -5.40 -4.87
C ALA A 160 -12.92 -4.10 -5.62
N ASP A 161 -12.02 -4.15 -6.60
CA ASP A 161 -11.50 -2.99 -7.33
C ASP A 161 -12.05 -2.89 -8.76
N GLY A 162 -13.15 -3.59 -9.03
CA GLY A 162 -13.84 -3.54 -10.30
C GLY A 162 -13.39 -4.59 -11.32
N GLY A 163 -12.62 -5.60 -10.91
CA GLY A 163 -12.31 -6.75 -11.76
C GLY A 163 -13.58 -7.49 -12.20
N THR A 164 -13.61 -7.88 -13.48
CA THR A 164 -14.71 -8.62 -14.11
C THR A 164 -14.21 -9.94 -14.70
N LYS A 165 -15.14 -10.77 -15.21
CA LYS A 165 -14.79 -12.04 -15.88
C LYS A 165 -13.84 -11.86 -17.07
N ALA A 166 -13.85 -10.69 -17.71
CA ALA A 166 -12.97 -10.35 -18.83
C ALA A 166 -11.52 -10.08 -18.38
N ASP A 167 -11.29 -9.95 -17.08
CA ASP A 167 -10.01 -9.57 -16.47
C ASP A 167 -9.23 -10.77 -15.94
N GLU A 168 -9.59 -11.98 -16.36
CA GLU A 168 -8.90 -13.22 -16.03
C GLU A 168 -7.43 -13.19 -16.47
N VAL A 169 -6.54 -13.47 -15.51
CA VAL A 169 -5.09 -13.58 -15.71
C VAL A 169 -4.55 -14.98 -15.38
N GLY A 170 -5.35 -15.83 -14.75
CA GLY A 170 -4.97 -17.21 -14.43
C GLY A 170 -6.04 -17.94 -13.64
N ILE A 171 -5.68 -19.12 -13.13
CA ILE A 171 -6.56 -19.96 -12.31
C ILE A 171 -5.87 -20.41 -11.03
N LEU A 172 -6.59 -20.46 -9.90
CA LEU A 172 -6.06 -20.96 -8.63
C LEU A 172 -5.57 -22.40 -8.80
N SER A 173 -4.27 -22.64 -8.61
CA SER A 173 -3.66 -23.94 -8.89
C SER A 173 -3.35 -24.74 -7.64
N LYS A 174 -2.85 -24.08 -6.60
CA LYS A 174 -2.44 -24.71 -5.34
C LYS A 174 -2.46 -23.69 -4.23
N TYR A 175 -2.78 -24.12 -3.03
CA TYR A 175 -2.59 -23.36 -1.80
C TYR A 175 -2.16 -24.31 -0.69
N ILE A 176 -1.51 -23.77 0.33
CA ILE A 176 -1.24 -24.52 1.56
C ILE A 176 -2.46 -24.34 2.46
N PRO A 177 -3.18 -25.41 2.83
CA PRO A 177 -4.38 -25.28 3.65
C PRO A 177 -4.06 -24.66 5.00
N ILE A 178 -4.83 -23.64 5.38
CA ILE A 178 -4.78 -23.07 6.72
C ILE A 178 -5.58 -23.98 7.65
N ASP A 179 -4.96 -24.43 8.74
CA ASP A 179 -5.61 -25.22 9.78
C ASP A 179 -6.14 -24.32 10.89
N PHE A 180 -7.47 -24.27 11.02
CA PHE A 180 -8.19 -23.44 11.97
C PHE A 180 -8.46 -24.13 13.33
N ARG A 181 -7.93 -25.34 13.55
CA ARG A 181 -8.01 -25.99 14.87
C ARG A 181 -7.17 -25.21 15.89
N LYS A 182 -7.67 -25.10 17.12
CA LYS A 182 -7.09 -24.27 18.19
C LYS A 182 -5.63 -24.61 18.55
N ASP A 183 -5.25 -25.87 18.40
CA ASP A 183 -3.93 -26.43 18.71
C ASP A 183 -3.02 -26.57 17.46
N ALA A 184 -3.53 -26.24 16.28
CA ALA A 184 -2.76 -26.32 15.05
C ALA A 184 -1.66 -25.25 14.99
N SER A 185 -0.58 -25.61 14.31
CA SER A 185 0.51 -24.69 14.00
C SER A 185 0.61 -24.52 12.49
N ASN A 186 0.31 -23.32 12.01
CA ASN A 186 0.51 -22.93 10.62
C ASN A 186 1.90 -22.30 10.48
N TYR A 187 2.53 -22.44 9.31
CA TYR A 187 3.86 -21.86 9.03
C TYR A 187 3.83 -20.89 7.87
N VAL A 188 2.86 -21.05 6.97
CA VAL A 188 2.72 -20.22 5.78
C VAL A 188 1.25 -19.99 5.49
N ASP A 189 0.95 -18.79 5.00
CA ASP A 189 -0.29 -18.44 4.33
C ASP A 189 0.05 -18.09 2.88
N CYS A 190 -0.07 -19.05 1.98
CA CYS A 190 0.34 -18.88 0.58
C CYS A 190 -0.46 -19.72 -0.40
N ALA A 191 -0.60 -19.17 -1.59
CA ALA A 191 -1.26 -19.78 -2.73
C ALA A 191 -0.61 -19.34 -4.04
N ILE A 192 -0.81 -20.13 -5.09
CA ILE A 192 -0.34 -19.85 -6.44
C ILE A 192 -1.48 -20.03 -7.45
N ALA A 193 -1.52 -19.11 -8.40
CA ALA A 193 -2.43 -19.15 -9.52
C ALA A 193 -1.66 -19.43 -10.81
N LYS A 194 -2.02 -20.48 -11.55
CA LYS A 194 -1.38 -20.85 -12.82
C LYS A 194 -1.68 -19.79 -13.87
N VAL A 195 -0.62 -19.29 -14.49
CA VAL A 195 -0.71 -18.38 -15.64
C VAL A 195 -1.08 -19.19 -16.86
N LEU A 196 -2.19 -18.83 -17.52
CA LEU A 196 -2.66 -19.48 -18.76
C LEU A 196 -2.15 -18.78 -20.02
N ASP A 197 -1.90 -17.47 -19.93
CA ASP A 197 -1.43 -16.62 -21.02
C ASP A 197 -0.33 -15.71 -20.50
N LYS A 198 0.91 -15.95 -20.94
CA LYS A 198 2.09 -15.21 -20.49
C LYS A 198 2.03 -13.73 -20.88
N SER A 199 1.33 -13.36 -21.95
CA SER A 199 1.18 -11.97 -22.38
C SER A 199 0.39 -11.11 -21.38
N LYS A 200 -0.38 -11.75 -20.49
CA LYS A 200 -1.18 -11.08 -19.47
C LYS A 200 -0.44 -10.78 -18.17
N VAL A 201 0.79 -11.24 -18.00
CA VAL A 201 1.55 -11.10 -16.75
C VAL A 201 2.97 -10.60 -17.02
N SER A 202 3.60 -10.01 -16.00
CA SER A 202 4.96 -9.47 -16.07
C SER A 202 5.80 -10.04 -14.93
N SER A 203 7.08 -10.28 -15.22
CA SER A 203 8.07 -10.67 -14.22
C SER A 203 8.41 -9.53 -13.23
N ASN A 204 8.00 -8.29 -13.56
CA ASN A 204 8.29 -7.11 -12.76
C ASN A 204 7.36 -7.00 -11.53
N ILE A 205 7.92 -6.49 -10.46
CA ILE A 205 7.19 -5.84 -9.37
C ILE A 205 7.20 -4.34 -9.65
N ALA A 206 6.07 -3.67 -9.49
CA ALA A 206 5.94 -2.25 -9.80
C ALA A 206 6.98 -1.45 -9.01
N ILE A 207 7.61 -0.47 -9.65
CA ILE A 207 8.71 0.37 -9.12
C ILE A 207 10.04 -0.38 -8.86
N MET A 208 10.01 -1.65 -8.47
CA MET A 208 11.19 -2.44 -8.06
C MET A 208 11.84 -3.26 -9.18
N GLY A 209 11.11 -3.52 -10.27
CA GLY A 209 11.57 -4.39 -11.35
C GLY A 209 11.55 -5.87 -10.98
N ILE A 210 12.37 -6.68 -11.66
CA ILE A 210 12.38 -8.15 -11.51
C ILE A 210 13.20 -8.56 -10.29
N PRO A 211 12.67 -9.39 -9.37
CA PRO A 211 13.43 -9.94 -8.25
C PRO A 211 14.71 -10.65 -8.70
N LYS A 212 15.80 -10.51 -7.96
CA LYS A 212 17.10 -11.12 -8.32
C LYS A 212 17.31 -12.52 -7.74
N GLY A 213 16.53 -12.89 -6.74
CA GLY A 213 16.66 -14.17 -6.05
C GLY A 213 16.00 -14.14 -4.69
N VAL A 214 16.47 -15.02 -3.80
CA VAL A 214 15.99 -15.18 -2.42
C VAL A 214 17.17 -15.02 -1.46
N THR A 215 16.93 -14.43 -0.30
CA THR A 215 17.88 -14.39 0.81
C THR A 215 17.17 -14.62 2.14
N ASP A 216 17.90 -15.09 3.14
CA ASP A 216 17.38 -15.26 4.49
C ASP A 216 17.21 -13.92 5.21
N PRO A 217 16.15 -13.75 6.04
CA PRO A 217 15.91 -12.52 6.78
C PRO A 217 16.95 -12.31 7.89
N ARG A 218 17.37 -11.06 8.09
CA ARG A 218 18.24 -10.66 9.21
C ARG A 218 17.63 -9.54 10.03
N VAL A 219 17.69 -9.64 11.36
CA VAL A 219 17.26 -8.55 12.24
C VAL A 219 18.15 -7.33 12.02
N GLY A 220 17.54 -6.16 11.89
CA GLY A 220 18.19 -4.88 11.58
C GLY A 220 18.32 -4.59 10.08
N GLU A 221 17.95 -5.52 9.21
CA GLU A 221 18.02 -5.34 7.76
C GLU A 221 16.90 -4.43 7.25
N LEU A 222 17.25 -3.53 6.32
CA LEU A 222 16.29 -2.71 5.59
C LEU A 222 15.56 -3.59 4.59
N VAL A 223 14.26 -3.37 4.48
CA VAL A 223 13.39 -4.08 3.55
C VAL A 223 12.35 -3.14 2.97
N MET A 224 11.81 -3.51 1.82
CA MET A 224 10.77 -2.76 1.13
C MET A 224 9.74 -3.73 0.56
N LYS A 225 8.53 -3.23 0.32
CA LYS A 225 7.50 -3.98 -0.41
C LYS A 225 6.74 -3.02 -1.33
N VAL A 226 6.13 -3.59 -2.37
CA VAL A 226 5.11 -2.88 -3.15
C VAL A 226 3.78 -3.60 -3.01
N GLY A 227 2.73 -2.87 -2.62
CA GLY A 227 1.40 -3.45 -2.43
C GLY A 227 0.30 -2.53 -2.89
N ARG A 228 -0.90 -3.09 -3.06
CA ARG A 228 -2.02 -2.41 -3.69
C ARG A 228 -2.43 -1.16 -2.93
N THR A 229 -2.32 -1.17 -1.61
CA THR A 229 -2.92 -0.14 -0.75
C THR A 229 -1.90 0.93 -0.41
N THR A 230 -0.72 0.55 0.06
CA THR A 230 0.31 1.52 0.51
C THR A 230 1.44 1.71 -0.49
N GLU A 231 1.34 1.11 -1.68
CA GLU A 231 2.32 1.23 -2.75
C GLU A 231 3.72 0.80 -2.28
N LEU A 232 4.76 1.54 -2.65
CA LEU A 232 6.13 1.32 -2.19
C LEU A 232 6.31 1.86 -0.77
N THR A 233 6.55 0.95 0.17
CA THR A 233 6.94 1.30 1.55
C THR A 233 8.22 0.60 1.94
N GLY A 234 8.95 1.20 2.87
CA GLY A 234 10.17 0.65 3.46
C GLY A 234 10.03 0.46 4.97
N GLY A 235 10.80 -0.45 5.53
CA GLY A 235 10.85 -0.74 6.95
C GLY A 235 12.13 -1.47 7.34
N VAL A 236 12.18 -1.90 8.59
CA VAL A 236 13.31 -2.67 9.15
C VAL A 236 12.78 -3.97 9.72
N ILE A 237 13.48 -5.09 9.48
CA ILE A 237 13.20 -6.35 10.16
C ILE A 237 13.58 -6.19 11.64
N ILE A 238 12.60 -6.26 12.54
CA ILE A 238 12.81 -6.12 13.99
C ILE A 238 12.78 -7.46 14.71
N ASN A 239 12.08 -8.47 14.18
CA ASN A 239 12.09 -9.82 14.71
C ASN A 239 12.01 -10.86 13.59
N ILE A 240 12.59 -12.03 13.85
CA ILE A 240 12.47 -13.24 13.03
C ILE A 240 12.05 -14.40 13.94
N ASN A 241 11.61 -15.51 13.35
CA ASN A 241 11.13 -16.70 14.06
C ASN A 241 9.93 -16.44 14.99
N ALA A 242 9.13 -15.41 14.71
CA ALA A 242 8.01 -15.03 15.54
C ALA A 242 6.87 -16.06 15.46
N SER A 243 6.18 -16.26 16.59
CA SER A 243 4.89 -16.96 16.65
C SER A 243 3.80 -15.94 16.96
N ILE A 244 2.86 -15.76 16.05
CA ILE A 244 1.84 -14.71 16.14
C ILE A 244 0.45 -15.27 15.88
N LYS A 245 -0.53 -14.75 16.60
CA LYS A 245 -1.94 -15.06 16.39
C LYS A 245 -2.55 -14.03 15.46
N LEU A 246 -3.31 -14.50 14.47
CA LEU A 246 -4.02 -13.66 13.53
C LEU A 246 -5.48 -14.08 13.46
N ASN A 247 -6.36 -13.09 13.35
CA ASN A 247 -7.79 -13.28 13.19
C ASN A 247 -8.15 -13.28 11.71
N TYR A 248 -8.58 -14.44 11.21
CA TYR A 248 -9.18 -14.60 9.89
C TYR A 248 -10.69 -14.66 10.02
N HIS A 249 -11.43 -14.58 8.91
CA HIS A 249 -12.89 -14.66 8.94
C HIS A 249 -13.37 -16.04 9.44
N SER A 250 -12.59 -17.09 9.19
CA SER A 250 -12.89 -18.47 9.60
C SER A 250 -12.42 -18.82 11.01
N GLY A 251 -11.68 -17.92 11.68
CA GLY A 251 -11.22 -18.11 13.06
C GLY A 251 -9.82 -17.55 13.33
N GLU A 252 -9.43 -17.55 14.60
CA GLU A 252 -8.07 -17.25 15.02
C GLU A 252 -7.14 -18.43 14.69
N ILE A 253 -5.97 -18.16 14.12
CA ILE A 253 -4.91 -19.15 13.93
C ILE A 253 -3.60 -18.67 14.53
N MET A 254 -2.69 -19.60 14.81
CA MET A 254 -1.29 -19.30 15.11
C MET A 254 -0.41 -19.57 13.88
N LEU A 255 0.35 -18.55 13.47
CA LEU A 255 1.42 -18.66 12.49
C LEU A 255 2.78 -18.64 13.20
N LYS A 256 3.63 -19.62 12.90
CA LYS A 256 4.99 -19.76 13.41
C LYS A 256 6.02 -19.39 12.35
N ASN A 257 7.23 -19.06 12.77
CA ASN A 257 8.35 -18.70 11.89
C ASN A 257 8.07 -17.46 11.01
N GLN A 258 7.43 -16.45 11.60
CA GLN A 258 7.10 -15.21 10.90
C GLN A 258 8.23 -14.18 11.05
N ILE A 259 8.32 -13.29 10.06
CA ILE A 259 9.17 -12.10 10.08
C ILE A 259 8.30 -10.93 10.53
N ILE A 260 8.81 -10.12 11.45
CA ILE A 260 8.15 -8.89 11.90
C ILE A 260 9.04 -7.70 11.50
N THR A 261 8.43 -6.72 10.84
CA THR A 261 9.06 -5.44 10.53
C THR A 261 8.40 -4.30 11.30
N THR A 262 9.02 -3.12 11.30
CA THR A 262 8.29 -1.86 11.56
C THR A 262 7.04 -1.77 10.69
N ASN A 263 6.00 -1.06 11.14
CA ASN A 263 4.79 -0.91 10.32
C ASN A 263 5.12 -0.35 8.93
N MET A 264 4.71 -1.09 7.90
CA MET A 264 4.93 -0.76 6.51
C MET A 264 3.83 -1.32 5.59
N SER A 265 2.71 -1.82 6.14
CA SER A 265 1.65 -2.45 5.35
C SER A 265 0.28 -2.27 5.97
N GLU A 266 -0.74 -2.14 5.13
CA GLU A 266 -2.13 -2.04 5.54
C GLU A 266 -2.98 -3.14 4.90
N ILE A 267 -4.26 -3.20 5.27
CA ILE A 267 -5.24 -4.10 4.66
C ILE A 267 -5.20 -3.93 3.13
N GLY A 268 -5.05 -5.06 2.43
CA GLY A 268 -4.91 -5.13 0.97
C GLY A 268 -3.46 -5.37 0.50
N ASP A 269 -2.44 -5.04 1.29
CA ASP A 269 -1.05 -5.36 0.95
C ASP A 269 -0.71 -6.85 1.12
N SER A 270 -1.60 -7.64 1.72
CA SER A 270 -1.48 -9.11 1.80
C SER A 270 -1.14 -9.71 0.44
N GLY A 271 -0.04 -10.45 0.38
CA GLY A 271 0.47 -11.09 -0.82
C GLY A 271 1.62 -10.34 -1.48
N SER A 272 1.91 -9.10 -1.07
CA SER A 272 3.09 -8.36 -1.54
C SER A 272 4.39 -9.06 -1.15
N LEU A 273 5.35 -9.07 -2.08
CA LEU A 273 6.69 -9.58 -1.82
C LEU A 273 7.49 -8.55 -0.99
N LEU A 274 8.09 -9.01 0.10
CA LEU A 274 9.05 -8.26 0.89
C LEU A 274 10.46 -8.55 0.33
N VAL A 275 11.19 -7.49 -0.02
CA VAL A 275 12.52 -7.58 -0.63
C VAL A 275 13.54 -6.71 0.10
N THR A 276 14.83 -7.03 -0.04
CA THR A 276 15.92 -6.12 0.34
C THR A 276 16.04 -4.96 -0.67
N PRO A 277 16.75 -3.87 -0.35
CA PRO A 277 17.08 -2.80 -1.31
C PRO A 277 17.75 -3.28 -2.59
N GLU A 278 18.48 -4.40 -2.54
CA GLU A 278 19.13 -5.02 -3.69
C GLU A 278 18.19 -5.88 -4.53
N ASN A 279 16.91 -5.98 -4.13
CA ASN A 279 15.82 -6.74 -4.76
C ASN A 279 15.95 -8.26 -4.62
N TYR A 280 16.42 -8.74 -3.46
CA TYR A 280 16.31 -10.16 -3.07
C TYR A 280 15.07 -10.37 -2.22
N ALA A 281 14.29 -11.41 -2.53
CA ALA A 281 13.09 -11.75 -1.78
C ALA A 281 13.42 -12.31 -0.41
N VAL A 282 12.67 -11.87 0.60
CA VAL A 282 12.85 -12.24 2.00
C VAL A 282 11.56 -12.78 2.62
N GLY A 283 10.41 -12.21 2.23
CA GLY A 283 9.12 -12.60 2.79
C GLY A 283 7.92 -12.30 1.91
N LEU A 284 6.74 -12.65 2.42
CA LEU A 284 5.44 -12.41 1.80
C LEU A 284 4.50 -11.82 2.85
N VAL A 285 4.05 -10.58 2.65
CA VAL A 285 3.15 -9.87 3.59
C VAL A 285 1.92 -10.72 3.85
N VAL A 286 1.54 -10.90 5.13
CA VAL A 286 0.35 -11.66 5.53
C VAL A 286 -0.62 -10.86 6.40
N GLY A 287 -0.12 -9.84 7.10
CA GLY A 287 -0.96 -8.96 7.91
C GLY A 287 -0.14 -7.87 8.58
N SER A 288 -0.82 -7.04 9.37
CA SER A 288 -0.21 -5.99 10.17
C SER A 288 -0.98 -5.76 11.47
N GLY A 289 -0.32 -5.06 12.40
CA GLY A 289 -0.93 -4.43 13.56
C GLY A 289 -0.50 -2.96 13.64
N ASN A 290 -0.93 -2.25 14.68
CA ASN A 290 -0.76 -0.79 14.77
C ASN A 290 0.68 -0.28 14.57
N SER A 291 1.68 -1.06 14.99
CA SER A 291 3.10 -0.66 14.96
C SER A 291 4.01 -1.62 14.18
N ILE A 292 3.46 -2.71 13.63
CA ILE A 292 4.25 -3.78 13.01
C ILE A 292 3.58 -4.35 11.76
N SER A 293 4.38 -4.85 10.83
CA SER A 293 3.92 -5.69 9.72
C SER A 293 4.45 -7.11 9.87
N ILE A 294 3.68 -8.08 9.41
CA ILE A 294 3.92 -9.51 9.59
C ILE A 294 4.04 -10.15 8.22
N HIS A 295 5.06 -10.98 8.06
CA HIS A 295 5.39 -11.61 6.79
C HIS A 295 5.71 -13.09 6.99
N ASN A 296 5.21 -13.93 6.09
CA ASN A 296 5.72 -15.29 5.97
C ASN A 296 7.18 -15.21 5.48
N SER A 297 8.07 -16.05 6.02
CA SER A 297 9.40 -16.24 5.40
C SER A 297 9.23 -16.83 4.00
N ILE A 298 9.95 -16.28 3.02
CA ILE A 298 9.76 -16.67 1.61
C ILE A 298 10.26 -18.09 1.33
N VAL A 299 11.29 -18.57 2.02
CA VAL A 299 11.87 -19.90 1.80
C VAL A 299 10.84 -21.01 2.08
N PRO A 300 10.21 -21.09 3.28
CA PRO A 300 9.15 -22.07 3.53
C PRO A 300 7.94 -21.97 2.58
N VAL A 301 7.63 -20.75 2.10
CA VAL A 301 6.55 -20.53 1.12
C VAL A 301 6.89 -21.25 -0.19
N LEU A 302 8.07 -21.00 -0.74
CA LEU A 302 8.54 -21.57 -2.00
C LEU A 302 8.68 -23.09 -1.92
N GLU A 303 9.26 -23.60 -0.83
CA GLU A 303 9.45 -25.04 -0.61
C GLU A 303 8.12 -25.81 -0.53
N ARG A 304 7.15 -25.32 0.25
CA ARG A 304 5.84 -25.98 0.40
C ARG A 304 5.02 -25.93 -0.89
N LEU A 305 5.15 -24.84 -1.63
CA LEU A 305 4.51 -24.71 -2.94
C LEU A 305 5.23 -25.51 -4.02
N GLY A 306 6.53 -25.78 -3.88
CA GLY A 306 7.35 -26.51 -4.85
C GLY A 306 7.75 -25.65 -6.05
N VAL A 307 8.03 -24.36 -5.83
CA VAL A 307 8.27 -23.37 -6.89
C VAL A 307 9.50 -22.51 -6.58
N ARG A 308 10.02 -21.82 -7.60
CA ARG A 308 11.13 -20.85 -7.49
C ARG A 308 10.68 -19.48 -7.98
N ILE A 309 11.25 -18.41 -7.44
CA ILE A 309 11.01 -17.05 -7.94
C ILE A 309 11.55 -16.91 -9.36
N VAL A 310 10.77 -16.25 -10.22
CA VAL A 310 11.19 -15.86 -11.56
C VAL A 310 12.12 -14.64 -11.45
N THR A 311 13.35 -14.78 -11.92
CA THR A 311 14.40 -13.74 -11.77
C THR A 311 14.85 -13.12 -13.09
N LYS A 312 14.09 -13.34 -14.16
CA LYS A 312 14.38 -12.86 -15.52
C LYS A 312 13.08 -12.50 -16.22
N GLU A 313 13.19 -11.73 -17.31
CA GLU A 313 12.03 -11.47 -18.15
C GLU A 313 11.45 -12.78 -18.70
N ILE A 314 10.12 -12.83 -18.75
CA ILE A 314 9.41 -13.95 -19.37
C ILE A 314 9.24 -13.62 -20.85
N ASN A 315 9.76 -14.48 -21.73
CA ASN A 315 9.58 -14.30 -23.16
C ASN A 315 8.12 -14.60 -23.52
N ASN A 316 7.46 -13.64 -24.15
CA ASN A 316 6.22 -13.88 -24.90
C ASN A 316 6.63 -14.61 -26.18
N VAL A 317 6.42 -15.92 -26.22
CA VAL A 317 6.44 -16.68 -27.47
C VAL A 317 5.09 -16.50 -28.14
#